data_AF-A0A2G6EW76-F1
#
_entry.id   AF-A0A2G6EW76-F1
#
_cell.length_a   1.000
_cell.length_b   1.000
_cell.length_c   1.000
_cell.angle_alpha   90.00
_cell.angle_beta   90.00
_cell.angle_gamma   90.00
#
_symmetry.space_group_name_H-M   'P 1'
#
loop_
_entity.id
_entity.type
_entity.pdbx_description
1 polymer ?
#
loop_
_entity_poly.entity_id
_entity_poly.type
_entity_poly.pdbx_seq_one_letter_code
_entity_poly.pdbx_strand_id
1 'polypeptide(L)'
;DMPYQYYIDWLKVAHEEAYHFSLIAKRMAELDCQYGDFPVHAGLWAMCVDTEDDVLIRMALVPRVMEARGLDVTPKIQKKLQGIGDTASIAMLDIIYQDEIGHVAIGSRWFKYCCRQRNLSVYKTFRQLLKTYLKNGIDTEFNSEARLQAGFDDMELALLQDTFSKPSHR
;
A
#
# COMPACT_ATOMS: atom_id res chain seq x y z
N ASP A 1 22.30 -7.03 -6.49
CA ASP A 1 22.18 -5.56 -6.46
C ASP A 1 21.07 -5.08 -7.37
N MET A 2 20.40 -4.00 -6.96
CA MET A 2 19.33 -3.35 -7.73
C MET A 2 19.93 -2.22 -8.60
N PRO A 3 19.27 -1.80 -9.70
CA PRO A 3 19.79 -0.72 -10.55
C PRO A 3 19.66 0.65 -9.87
N TYR A 4 20.46 1.63 -10.29
CA TYR A 4 20.48 2.99 -9.70
C TYR A 4 19.09 3.63 -9.52
N GLN A 5 18.22 3.49 -10.53
CA GLN A 5 16.86 4.03 -10.48
C GLN A 5 16.05 3.51 -9.28
N TYR A 6 16.29 2.27 -8.82
CA TYR A 6 15.64 1.72 -7.64
C TYR A 6 15.91 2.58 -6.40
N TYR A 7 17.16 2.97 -6.20
CA TYR A 7 17.55 3.79 -5.06
C TYR A 7 16.97 5.22 -5.16
N ILE A 8 16.92 5.79 -6.37
CA ILE A 8 16.26 7.08 -6.60
C ILE A 8 14.78 7.03 -6.24
N ASP A 9 14.08 5.97 -6.64
CA ASP A 9 12.68 5.79 -6.31
C ASP A 9 12.46 5.67 -4.79
N TRP A 10 13.33 4.95 -4.09
CA TRP A 10 13.23 4.82 -2.63
C TRP A 10 13.57 6.10 -1.87
N LEU A 11 14.50 6.92 -2.37
CA LEU A 11 14.75 8.25 -1.82
C LEU A 11 13.52 9.15 -1.99
N LYS A 12 12.82 9.04 -3.12
CA LYS A 12 11.56 9.75 -3.34
C LYS A 12 10.48 9.31 -2.34
N VAL A 13 10.23 8.00 -2.22
CA VAL A 13 9.25 7.45 -1.26
C VAL A 13 9.59 7.91 0.17
N ALA A 14 10.85 7.80 0.59
CA ALA A 14 11.26 8.23 1.94
C ALA A 14 11.02 9.74 2.18
N HIS A 15 11.22 10.58 1.16
CA HIS A 15 10.93 12.01 1.25
C HIS A 15 9.43 12.28 1.38
N GLU A 16 8.60 11.63 0.57
CA GLU A 16 7.14 11.76 0.58
C GLU A 16 6.57 11.27 1.92
N GLU A 17 7.07 10.16 2.47
CA GLU A 17 6.60 9.64 3.77
C GLU A 17 6.97 10.53 4.95
N ALA A 18 8.15 11.18 4.91
CA ALA A 18 8.50 12.20 5.89
C ALA A 18 7.56 13.42 5.80
N TYR A 19 7.16 13.80 4.58
CA TYR A 19 6.18 14.86 4.36
C TYR A 19 4.78 14.46 4.82
N HIS A 20 4.31 13.25 4.50
CA HIS A 20 3.03 12.70 4.99
C HIS A 20 2.95 12.74 6.51
N PHE A 21 4.02 12.30 7.19
CA PHE A 21 4.11 12.40 8.65
C PHE A 21 3.95 13.84 9.13
N SER A 22 4.63 14.80 8.50
CA SER A 22 4.54 16.22 8.89
C SER A 22 3.12 16.79 8.71
N LEU A 23 2.42 16.39 7.65
CA LEU A 23 1.04 16.77 7.38
C LEU A 23 0.10 16.23 8.46
N ILE A 24 0.19 14.94 8.76
CA ILE A 24 -0.64 14.27 9.76
C ILE A 24 -0.36 14.86 11.15
N ALA A 25 0.91 14.99 11.55
CA ALA A 25 1.28 15.53 12.85
C ALA A 25 0.77 16.96 13.05
N LYS A 26 0.87 17.80 12.01
CA LYS A 26 0.30 19.15 12.03
C LYS A 26 -1.22 19.11 12.21
N ARG A 27 -1.93 18.26 11.44
CA ARG A 27 -3.39 18.15 11.53
C ARG A 27 -3.85 17.63 12.89
N MET A 28 -3.12 16.68 13.47
CA MET A 28 -3.37 16.21 14.84
C MET A 28 -3.26 17.35 15.85
N ALA A 29 -2.23 18.19 15.77
CA ALA A 29 -2.03 19.32 16.68
C ALA A 29 -3.16 20.36 16.55
N GLU A 30 -3.68 20.61 15.35
CA GLU A 30 -4.86 21.47 15.13
C GLU A 30 -6.16 20.90 15.74
N LEU A 31 -6.17 19.61 16.06
CA LEU A 31 -7.27 18.89 16.72
C LEU A 31 -6.95 18.57 18.19
N ASP A 32 -5.99 19.29 18.79
CA ASP A 32 -5.55 19.12 20.17
C ASP A 32 -5.05 17.69 20.50
N CYS A 33 -4.50 16.99 19.52
CA CYS A 33 -3.90 15.66 19.64
C CYS A 33 -2.42 15.65 19.21
N GLN A 34 -1.68 14.60 19.59
CA GLN A 34 -0.27 14.41 19.26
C GLN A 34 0.01 12.98 18.79
N TYR A 35 1.12 12.82 18.05
CA TYR A 35 1.57 11.49 17.63
C TYR A 35 1.82 10.60 18.86
N GLY A 36 1.15 9.46 18.91
CA GLY A 36 1.19 8.53 20.04
C GLY A 36 -0.07 8.53 20.92
N ASP A 37 -0.98 9.49 20.74
CA ASP A 37 -2.22 9.56 21.54
C ASP A 37 -3.22 8.45 21.21
N PHE A 38 -3.15 7.89 19.99
CA PHE A 38 -4.07 6.86 19.52
C PHE A 38 -3.36 5.51 19.31
N PRO A 39 -4.03 4.38 19.63
CA PRO A 39 -3.47 3.07 19.36
C PRO A 39 -3.34 2.84 17.86
N VAL A 40 -2.19 2.30 17.45
CA VAL A 40 -1.90 1.92 16.06
C VAL A 40 -1.59 0.44 15.97
N HIS A 41 -1.86 -0.17 14.82
CA HIS A 41 -1.41 -1.52 14.54
C HIS A 41 0.01 -1.52 13.94
N ALA A 42 0.81 -2.54 14.26
CA ALA A 42 2.16 -2.68 13.72
C ALA A 42 2.23 -3.47 12.39
N GLY A 43 1.10 -3.65 11.69
CA GLY A 43 1.00 -4.57 10.55
C GLY A 43 1.97 -4.29 9.41
N LEU A 44 2.18 -3.01 9.05
CA LEU A 44 3.15 -2.63 8.01
C LEU A 44 4.58 -2.89 8.47
N TRP A 45 4.92 -2.52 9.72
CA TRP A 45 6.23 -2.78 10.31
C TRP A 45 6.55 -4.27 10.40
N ALA A 46 5.59 -5.09 10.83
CA ALA A 46 5.73 -6.55 10.87
C ALA A 46 6.02 -7.12 9.47
N MET A 47 5.28 -6.68 8.45
CA MET A 47 5.52 -7.10 7.07
C MET A 47 6.90 -6.65 6.56
N CYS A 48 7.39 -5.48 7.00
CA CYS A 48 8.76 -5.07 6.72
C CYS A 48 9.75 -6.09 7.30
N VAL A 49 9.68 -6.37 8.61
CA VAL A 49 10.58 -7.34 9.27
C VAL A 49 10.50 -8.72 8.59
N ASP A 50 9.30 -9.24 8.34
CA ASP A 50 9.09 -10.55 7.73
C ASP A 50 9.66 -10.69 6.30
N THR A 51 9.96 -9.57 5.64
CA THR A 51 10.41 -9.53 4.24
C THR A 51 11.77 -8.86 4.06
N GLU A 52 12.51 -8.62 5.15
CA GLU A 52 13.80 -7.91 5.12
C GLU A 52 14.89 -8.63 4.31
N ASP A 53 14.81 -9.97 4.24
CA ASP A 53 15.84 -10.80 3.60
C ASP A 53 15.73 -10.86 2.06
N ASP A 54 14.61 -10.40 1.47
CA ASP A 54 14.41 -10.52 0.02
C ASP A 54 13.65 -9.33 -0.59
N VAL A 55 14.37 -8.55 -1.41
CA VAL A 55 13.80 -7.41 -2.16
C VAL A 55 12.59 -7.78 -3.02
N LEU A 56 12.55 -8.95 -3.66
CA LEU A 56 11.40 -9.36 -4.47
C LEU A 56 10.16 -9.48 -3.60
N ILE A 57 10.30 -10.13 -2.44
CA ILE A 57 9.21 -10.34 -1.48
C ILE A 57 8.79 -8.99 -0.91
N ARG A 58 9.75 -8.17 -0.47
CA ARG A 58 9.51 -6.82 0.05
C ARG A 58 8.69 -5.98 -0.94
N MET A 59 9.11 -5.90 -2.20
CA MET A 59 8.40 -5.11 -3.23
C MET A 59 6.99 -5.63 -3.50
N ALA A 60 6.78 -6.94 -3.41
CA ALA A 60 5.48 -7.55 -3.64
C ALA A 60 4.47 -7.26 -2.53
N LEU A 61 4.93 -7.14 -1.28
CA LEU A 61 4.05 -7.14 -0.11
C LEU A 61 3.95 -5.77 0.55
N VAL A 62 5.05 -5.05 0.75
CA VAL A 62 5.02 -3.77 1.48
C VAL A 62 4.44 -2.64 0.62
N PRO A 63 5.16 -2.12 -0.40
CA PRO A 63 4.64 -1.00 -1.18
C PRO A 63 3.49 -1.39 -2.10
N ARG A 64 3.43 -2.66 -2.50
CA ARG A 64 2.43 -3.09 -3.48
C ARG A 64 1.11 -3.55 -2.86
N VAL A 65 1.13 -4.17 -1.69
CA VAL A 65 -0.08 -4.73 -1.07
C VAL A 65 -0.46 -3.96 0.19
N MET A 66 0.49 -3.72 1.11
CA MET A 66 0.20 -3.05 2.38
C MET A 66 -0.08 -1.56 2.19
N GLU A 67 0.76 -0.83 1.46
CA GLU A 67 0.52 0.60 1.13
C GLU A 67 -0.73 0.77 0.26
N ALA A 68 -0.98 -0.15 -0.69
CA ALA A 68 -2.20 -0.14 -1.50
C ALA A 68 -3.50 -0.27 -0.69
N ARG A 69 -3.45 -0.67 0.59
CA ARG A 69 -4.62 -0.60 1.47
C ARG A 69 -5.05 0.85 1.72
N GLY A 70 -4.12 1.80 1.74
CA GLY A 70 -4.42 3.23 1.77
C GLY A 70 -5.33 3.65 0.62
N LEU A 71 -5.07 3.13 -0.59
CA LEU A 71 -5.91 3.39 -1.77
C LEU A 71 -7.34 2.83 -1.62
N ASP A 72 -7.49 1.74 -0.87
CA ASP A 72 -8.77 1.09 -0.63
C ASP A 72 -9.60 1.81 0.45
N VAL A 73 -8.94 2.32 1.51
CA VAL A 73 -9.64 2.88 2.69
C VAL A 73 -9.81 4.40 2.64
N THR A 74 -8.88 5.15 2.07
CA THR A 74 -8.87 6.62 2.12
C THR A 74 -10.14 7.23 1.53
N PRO A 75 -10.69 6.78 0.38
CA PRO A 75 -11.94 7.34 -0.14
C PRO A 75 -13.12 7.22 0.85
N LYS A 76 -13.19 6.13 1.62
CA LYS A 76 -14.22 5.92 2.64
C LYS A 76 -14.03 6.85 3.84
N ILE A 77 -12.77 7.11 4.22
CA ILE A 77 -12.42 8.06 5.30
C ILE A 77 -12.80 9.48 4.87
N GLN A 78 -12.41 9.89 3.66
CA GLN A 78 -12.74 11.21 3.11
C GLN A 78 -14.26 11.44 3.03
N LYS A 79 -15.03 10.44 2.61
CA LYS A 79 -16.50 10.53 2.60
C LYS A 79 -17.10 10.76 3.99
N LYS A 80 -16.54 10.14 5.04
CA LYS A 80 -16.99 10.36 6.43
C LYS A 80 -16.63 11.77 6.91
N LEU A 81 -15.40 12.22 6.64
CA LEU A 81 -14.94 13.57 6.97
C LEU A 81 -15.78 14.64 6.26
N GLN A 82 -16.17 14.39 5.02
CA GLN A 82 -17.05 15.28 4.26
C GLN A 82 -18.40 15.45 4.95
N GLY A 83 -18.94 14.37 5.55
CA GLY A 83 -20.20 14.39 6.28
C GLY A 83 -20.17 15.26 7.55
N ILE A 84 -18.99 15.52 8.11
CA ILE A 84 -18.82 16.40 9.29
C ILE A 84 -18.19 17.76 8.93
N GLY A 85 -17.95 18.01 7.64
CA GLY A 85 -17.40 19.29 7.15
C GLY A 85 -15.90 19.48 7.40
N ASP A 86 -15.12 18.43 7.67
CA ASP A 86 -13.67 18.52 7.89
C ASP A 86 -12.91 18.56 6.56
N THR A 87 -12.99 19.70 5.87
CA THR A 87 -12.34 19.92 4.57
C THR A 87 -10.82 19.95 4.65
N ALA A 88 -10.25 20.35 5.79
CA ALA A 88 -8.81 20.39 6.01
C ALA A 88 -8.20 18.99 6.02
N SER A 89 -8.82 18.04 6.73
CA SER A 89 -8.37 16.64 6.74
C SER A 89 -8.55 15.97 5.37
N ILE A 90 -9.61 16.31 4.62
CA ILE A 90 -9.81 15.78 3.27
C ILE A 90 -8.69 16.23 2.33
N ALA A 91 -8.38 17.53 2.30
CA ALA A 91 -7.33 18.07 1.45
C ALA A 91 -5.95 17.48 1.77
N MET A 92 -5.67 17.24 3.06
CA MET A 92 -4.47 16.54 3.49
C MET A 92 -4.42 15.09 2.96
N LEU A 93 -5.52 14.35 3.12
CA LEU A 93 -5.61 12.97 2.65
C LEU A 93 -5.55 12.86 1.12
N ASP A 94 -6.02 13.88 0.39
CA ASP A 94 -5.90 13.93 -1.07
C ASP A 94 -4.43 13.96 -1.52
N ILE A 95 -3.59 14.74 -0.84
CA ILE A 95 -2.14 14.79 -1.12
C ILE A 95 -1.53 13.40 -0.94
N ILE A 96 -1.74 12.81 0.24
CA ILE A 96 -1.21 11.49 0.58
C ILE A 96 -1.71 10.46 -0.45
N TYR A 97 -3.01 10.45 -0.74
CA TYR A 97 -3.61 9.50 -1.68
C TYR A 97 -2.98 9.54 -3.08
N GLN A 98 -2.64 10.72 -3.60
CA GLN A 98 -1.97 10.82 -4.90
C GLN A 98 -0.55 10.25 -4.87
N ASP A 99 0.20 10.51 -3.80
CA ASP A 99 1.56 9.99 -3.63
C ASP A 99 1.56 8.46 -3.43
N GLU A 100 0.59 7.92 -2.69
CA GLU A 100 0.39 6.48 -2.49
C GLU A 100 0.15 5.72 -3.80
N ILE A 101 -0.54 6.30 -4.80
CA ILE A 101 -0.65 5.68 -6.14
C ILE A 101 0.75 5.50 -6.75
N GLY A 102 1.61 6.51 -6.58
CA GLY A 102 3.00 6.49 -7.01
C GLY A 102 3.84 5.45 -6.27
N HIS A 103 3.67 5.32 -4.95
CA HIS A 103 4.40 4.34 -4.12
C HIS A 103 4.05 2.90 -4.52
N VAL A 104 2.76 2.63 -4.69
CA VAL A 104 2.26 1.33 -5.16
C VAL A 104 2.77 1.04 -6.59
N ALA A 105 2.85 2.06 -7.47
CA ALA A 105 3.43 1.92 -8.80
C ALA A 105 4.92 1.57 -8.78
N ILE A 106 5.69 2.19 -7.87
CA ILE A 106 7.10 1.87 -7.63
C ILE A 106 7.23 0.41 -7.19
N GLY A 107 6.43 -0.02 -6.21
CA GLY A 107 6.39 -1.41 -5.75
C GLY A 107 6.07 -2.41 -6.88
N SER A 108 5.03 -2.12 -7.66
CA SER A 108 4.63 -2.93 -8.82
C SER A 108 5.75 -3.05 -9.86
N ARG A 109 6.43 -1.94 -10.20
CA ARG A 109 7.54 -1.93 -11.15
C ARG A 109 8.68 -2.81 -10.67
N TRP A 110 9.13 -2.64 -9.42
CA TRP A 110 10.29 -3.35 -8.91
C TRP A 110 10.02 -4.82 -8.60
N PHE A 111 8.80 -5.17 -8.18
CA PHE A 111 8.39 -6.57 -8.12
C PHE A 111 8.46 -7.25 -9.50
N LYS A 112 7.87 -6.64 -10.53
CA LYS A 112 7.90 -7.18 -11.91
C LYS A 112 9.33 -7.25 -12.45
N TYR A 113 10.18 -6.28 -12.12
CA TYR A 113 11.61 -6.30 -12.44
C TYR A 113 12.32 -7.50 -11.80
N CYS A 114 12.16 -7.70 -10.49
CA CYS A 114 12.76 -8.83 -9.78
C CYS A 114 12.30 -10.18 -10.32
N CYS A 115 11.01 -10.32 -10.64
CA CYS A 115 10.48 -11.53 -11.29
C CYS A 115 11.18 -11.79 -12.63
N ARG A 116 11.35 -10.78 -13.48
CA ARG A 116 12.07 -10.94 -14.77
C ARG A 116 13.53 -11.33 -14.57
N GLN A 117 14.24 -10.66 -13.65
CA GLN A 117 15.65 -10.96 -13.34
C GLN A 117 15.83 -12.41 -12.86
N ARG A 118 14.87 -12.93 -12.09
CA ARG A 118 14.92 -14.30 -11.54
C ARG A 118 14.23 -15.34 -12.44
N ASN A 119 13.79 -14.96 -13.65
CA ASN A 119 13.02 -15.80 -14.56
C ASN A 119 11.77 -16.45 -13.91
N LEU A 120 11.06 -15.68 -13.09
CA LEU A 120 9.86 -16.10 -12.37
C LEU A 120 8.59 -15.56 -13.05
N SER A 121 7.53 -16.37 -13.03
CA SER A 121 6.20 -15.91 -13.43
C SER A 121 5.66 -14.93 -12.40
N VAL A 122 5.35 -13.70 -12.83
CA VAL A 122 4.78 -12.63 -11.99
C VAL A 122 3.54 -13.13 -11.25
N TYR A 123 2.56 -13.68 -11.98
CA TYR A 123 1.28 -14.14 -11.44
C TYR A 123 1.42 -15.29 -10.43
N LYS A 124 2.20 -16.33 -10.78
CA LYS A 124 2.40 -17.49 -9.89
C LYS A 124 3.13 -17.08 -8.61
N THR A 125 4.18 -16.26 -8.75
CA THR A 125 4.96 -15.75 -7.63
C THR A 125 4.09 -14.89 -6.72
N PHE A 126 3.35 -13.95 -7.30
CA PHE A 126 2.48 -13.07 -6.52
C PHE A 126 1.43 -13.85 -5.74
N ARG A 127 0.72 -14.79 -6.38
CA ARG A 127 -0.25 -15.66 -5.70
C ARG A 127 0.39 -16.45 -4.55
N GLN A 128 1.59 -16.98 -4.74
CA GLN A 128 2.30 -17.72 -3.70
C GLN A 128 2.64 -16.82 -2.50
N LEU A 129 3.12 -15.60 -2.76
CA LEU A 129 3.46 -14.63 -1.71
C LEU A 129 2.22 -14.21 -0.92
N LEU A 130 1.10 -13.91 -1.58
CA LEU A 130 -0.17 -13.61 -0.91
C LEU A 130 -0.59 -14.75 0.02
N LYS A 131 -0.56 -16.00 -0.44
CA LYS A 131 -0.90 -17.17 0.40
C LYS A 131 0.05 -17.41 1.56
N THR A 132 1.32 -17.07 1.39
CA THR A 132 2.37 -17.32 2.39
C THR A 132 2.30 -16.30 3.52
N TYR A 133 2.14 -15.02 3.20
CA TYR A 133 2.27 -13.91 4.16
C TYR A 133 0.92 -13.35 4.62
N LEU A 134 -0.15 -13.51 3.84
CA LEU A 134 -1.48 -12.95 4.15
C LEU A 134 -2.51 -14.05 4.40
N LYS A 135 -2.15 -15.01 5.26
CA LYS A 135 -2.98 -16.19 5.59
C LYS A 135 -4.37 -15.83 6.13
N ASN A 136 -4.47 -14.72 6.85
CA ASN A 136 -5.72 -14.24 7.45
C ASN A 136 -6.56 -13.38 6.48
N GLY A 137 -6.08 -13.21 5.24
CA GLY A 137 -6.71 -12.38 4.23
C GLY A 137 -6.57 -10.88 4.46
N ILE A 138 -7.18 -10.11 3.55
CA ILE A 138 -7.34 -8.66 3.66
C ILE A 138 -8.84 -8.38 3.65
N ASP A 139 -9.38 -7.87 4.77
CA ASP A 139 -10.79 -7.50 4.87
C ASP A 139 -11.01 -6.08 4.35
N THR A 140 -10.99 -5.92 3.02
CA THR A 140 -11.31 -4.66 2.36
C THR A 140 -11.89 -4.89 0.97
N GLU A 141 -12.66 -3.92 0.48
CA GLU A 141 -13.01 -3.83 -0.92
C GLU A 141 -11.85 -3.16 -1.66
N PHE A 142 -11.27 -3.86 -2.64
CA PHE A 142 -10.16 -3.34 -3.40
C PHE A 142 -10.60 -2.20 -4.33
N ASN A 143 -9.86 -1.09 -4.30
CA ASN A 143 -9.99 0.00 -5.25
C ASN A 143 -9.29 -0.39 -6.55
N SER A 144 -10.01 -1.12 -7.41
CA SER A 144 -9.50 -1.63 -8.69
C SER A 144 -8.95 -0.51 -9.57
N GLU A 145 -9.62 0.64 -9.63
CA GLU A 145 -9.19 1.76 -10.47
C GLU A 145 -7.83 2.31 -10.04
N ALA A 146 -7.66 2.63 -8.75
CA ALA A 146 -6.40 3.14 -8.22
C ALA A 146 -5.27 2.10 -8.35
N ARG A 147 -5.58 0.81 -8.13
CA ARG A 147 -4.59 -0.27 -8.28
C ARG A 147 -4.16 -0.46 -9.74
N LEU A 148 -5.06 -0.33 -10.72
CA LEU A 148 -4.70 -0.33 -12.15
C LEU A 148 -3.75 0.84 -12.47
N GLN A 149 -4.08 2.05 -12.00
CA GLN A 149 -3.20 3.22 -12.15
C GLN A 149 -1.82 2.98 -11.51
N ALA A 150 -1.80 2.25 -10.39
CA ALA A 150 -0.59 1.87 -9.67
C ALA A 150 0.11 0.61 -10.22
N GLY A 151 -0.18 0.22 -11.47
CA GLY A 151 0.58 -0.80 -12.20
C GLY A 151 0.19 -2.25 -11.93
N PHE A 152 -0.97 -2.50 -11.31
CA PHE A 152 -1.65 -3.80 -11.43
C PHE A 152 -2.24 -3.97 -12.83
N ASP A 153 -2.43 -5.23 -13.24
CA ASP A 153 -3.25 -5.59 -14.39
C ASP A 153 -4.51 -6.36 -13.96
N ASP A 154 -5.42 -6.58 -14.89
CA ASP A 154 -6.69 -7.28 -14.64
C ASP A 154 -6.51 -8.68 -14.05
N MET A 155 -5.45 -9.39 -14.46
CA MET A 155 -5.14 -10.73 -13.96
C MET A 155 -4.65 -10.68 -12.51
N GLU A 156 -3.83 -9.69 -12.15
CA GLU A 156 -3.37 -9.49 -10.78
C GLU A 156 -4.50 -9.07 -9.85
N LEU A 157 -5.44 -8.25 -10.34
CA LEU A 157 -6.64 -7.88 -9.59
C LEU A 157 -7.57 -9.08 -9.39
N ALA A 158 -7.81 -9.88 -10.43
CA ALA A 158 -8.58 -11.11 -10.32
C ALA A 158 -7.93 -12.10 -9.34
N LEU A 159 -6.59 -12.19 -9.33
CA LEU A 159 -5.86 -13.01 -8.35
C LEU A 159 -6.00 -12.51 -6.92
N LEU A 160 -5.97 -11.20 -6.69
CA LEU A 160 -6.23 -10.61 -5.37
C LEU A 160 -7.64 -10.95 -4.90
N GLN A 161 -8.62 -10.76 -5.77
CA GLN A 161 -10.02 -11.07 -5.48
C GLN A 161 -10.23 -12.56 -5.20
N ASP A 162 -9.70 -13.46 -6.04
CA ASP A 162 -9.76 -14.92 -5.83
C ASP A 162 -9.10 -15.34 -4.49
N THR A 163 -7.93 -14.76 -4.20
CA THR A 163 -7.15 -15.16 -3.01
C THR A 163 -7.84 -14.75 -1.70
N PHE A 164 -8.60 -13.65 -1.71
CA PHE A 164 -9.22 -13.09 -0.51
C PHE A 164 -10.75 -13.08 -0.53
N SER A 165 -11.37 -13.71 -1.53
CA SER A 165 -12.82 -13.91 -1.53
C SER A 165 -13.23 -14.69 -0.29
N LYS A 166 -14.11 -14.12 0.54
CA LYS A 166 -14.73 -14.87 1.64
C LYS A 166 -15.44 -16.08 1.02
N PRO A 167 -15.28 -17.30 1.58
CA PRO A 167 -16.06 -18.44 1.10
C PRO A 167 -17.53 -18.05 1.18
N SER A 168 -18.26 -18.20 0.07
CA SER A 168 -19.70 -18.03 0.09
C SER A 168 -20.26 -19.02 1.10
N HIS A 169 -20.89 -18.50 2.16
CA HIS A 169 -21.71 -19.32 3.03
C HIS A 169 -22.79 -19.97 2.14
N ARG A 170 -22.61 -21.26 1.84
CA ARG A 170 -23.69 -22.17 1.44
C ARG A 170 -24.32 -22.73 2.70
#